data_AF-A0A381R046-F1
#
_entry.id   AF-A0A381R046-F1
#
_cell.length_a   1.000
_cell.length_b   1.000
_cell.length_c   1.000
_cell.angle_alpha   90.00
_cell.angle_beta   90.00
_cell.angle_gamma   90.00
#
_symmetry.space_group_name_H-M   'P 1'
#
loop_
_entity.id
_entity.type
_entity.pdbx_description
1 polymer ?
#
loop_
_entity_poly.entity_id
_entity_poly.type
_entity_poly.pdbx_seq_one_letter_code
_entity_poly.pdbx_strand_id
1 'polypeptide(L)'
;VLFKHFLTKEEAMKKYLLILSLLGILLGQQGQNNDVALSPVVTYWKTLTIEEKETFLFSYLVQVYETHTELKKDIGYGGITEWYYDNRAELVYGIFDHLNQVDIYQMVKWVDEFYAHGEYANKPFFEALEFAFRFQQAAGSTLLEKFEDLQFKKIKPKDN
;
A
#
# COMPACT_ATOMS: atom_id res chain seq x y z
N VAL A 1 -24.04 -33.34 -50.14
CA VAL A 1 -23.11 -32.18 -50.12
C VAL A 1 -23.65 -31.03 -49.27
N LEU A 2 -24.92 -30.61 -49.44
CA LEU A 2 -25.57 -29.54 -48.66
C LEU A 2 -25.56 -29.74 -47.12
N PHE A 3 -25.77 -30.97 -46.63
CA PHE A 3 -25.84 -31.25 -45.18
C PHE A 3 -24.49 -31.08 -44.45
N LYS A 4 -23.37 -31.42 -45.12
CA LYS A 4 -22.00 -31.22 -44.59
C LYS A 4 -21.60 -29.74 -44.54
N HIS A 5 -22.13 -28.94 -45.46
CA HIS A 5 -21.91 -27.48 -45.52
C HIS A 5 -22.72 -26.72 -44.45
N PHE A 6 -23.86 -27.27 -44.00
CA PHE A 6 -24.66 -26.70 -42.93
C PHE A 6 -24.02 -26.95 -41.55
N LEU A 7 -23.57 -28.19 -41.29
CA LEU A 7 -22.88 -28.56 -40.04
C LEU A 7 -21.58 -27.76 -39.79
N THR A 8 -20.82 -27.50 -40.85
CA THR A 8 -19.57 -26.71 -40.76
C THR A 8 -19.81 -25.24 -40.44
N LYS A 9 -20.94 -24.66 -40.87
CA LYS A 9 -21.35 -23.30 -40.48
C LYS A 9 -21.80 -23.21 -39.02
N GLU A 10 -22.47 -24.24 -38.51
CA GLU A 10 -22.89 -24.31 -37.11
C GLU A 10 -21.69 -24.43 -36.16
N GLU A 11 -20.71 -25.25 -36.50
CA GLU A 11 -19.44 -25.34 -35.75
C GLU A 11 -18.64 -24.03 -35.78
N ALA A 12 -18.62 -23.35 -36.94
CA ALA A 12 -17.99 -22.03 -37.05
C ALA A 12 -18.71 -21.00 -36.16
N MET A 13 -20.04 -20.93 -36.17
CA MET A 13 -20.80 -20.04 -35.29
C MET A 13 -20.57 -20.34 -33.81
N LYS A 14 -20.52 -21.61 -33.41
CA LYS A 14 -20.21 -22.00 -32.02
C LYS A 14 -18.81 -21.53 -31.60
N LYS A 15 -17.82 -21.62 -32.48
CA LYS A 15 -16.45 -21.10 -32.22
C LYS A 15 -16.44 -19.57 -32.11
N TYR A 16 -17.17 -18.86 -32.96
CA TYR A 16 -17.31 -17.41 -32.85
C TYR A 16 -18.00 -16.99 -31.56
N LEU A 17 -19.07 -17.68 -31.16
CA LEU A 17 -19.76 -17.43 -29.88
C LEU A 17 -18.86 -17.70 -28.68
N LEU A 18 -18.01 -18.72 -28.74
CA LEU A 18 -17.02 -19.05 -27.70
C LEU A 18 -15.90 -18.00 -27.61
N ILE A 19 -15.43 -17.49 -28.75
CA ILE A 19 -14.43 -16.41 -28.77
C ILE A 19 -15.05 -15.10 -28.25
N LEU A 20 -16.31 -14.82 -28.61
CA LEU A 20 -17.03 -13.64 -28.14
C LEU A 20 -17.28 -13.70 -26.63
N SER A 21 -17.61 -14.88 -26.08
CA SER A 21 -17.79 -15.05 -24.64
C SER A 21 -16.47 -14.93 -23.88
N LEU A 22 -15.36 -15.45 -24.41
CA LEU A 22 -14.04 -15.28 -23.83
C LEU A 22 -13.55 -13.82 -23.85
N LEU A 23 -13.82 -13.08 -24.94
CA LEU A 23 -13.57 -11.63 -24.98
C LEU A 23 -14.45 -10.87 -23.99
N GLY A 24 -15.71 -11.27 -23.82
CA GLY A 24 -16.62 -10.67 -22.84
C GLY A 24 -16.13 -10.83 -21.40
N ILE A 25 -15.50 -11.96 -21.07
CA ILE A 25 -14.89 -12.20 -19.75
C ILE A 25 -13.64 -11.31 -19.56
N LEU A 26 -12.79 -11.17 -20.59
CA LEU A 26 -11.59 -10.32 -20.54
C LEU A 26 -11.93 -8.82 -20.42
N LEU A 27 -12.98 -8.36 -21.11
CA LEU A 27 -13.45 -6.96 -21.01
C LEU A 27 -14.26 -6.70 -19.72
N GLY A 28 -14.94 -7.72 -19.19
CA GLY A 28 -15.70 -7.64 -17.94
C GLY A 28 -14.84 -7.51 -16.67
N GLN A 29 -13.55 -7.86 -16.74
CA GLN A 29 -12.62 -7.71 -15.62
C GLN A 29 -12.03 -6.30 -15.47
N GLN A 30 -12.22 -5.41 -16.45
CA GLN A 30 -11.66 -4.05 -16.41
C GLN A 30 -12.59 -3.02 -15.72
N GLY A 31 -13.79 -3.44 -15.30
CA GLY A 31 -14.82 -2.55 -14.73
C GLY A 31 -15.26 -2.89 -13.31
N GLN A 32 -14.54 -3.75 -12.59
CA GLN A 32 -14.80 -3.97 -11.16
C GLN A 32 -14.16 -2.83 -10.36
N ASN A 33 -14.84 -1.68 -10.33
CA ASN A 33 -14.86 -0.85 -9.13
C ASN A 33 -15.53 -1.70 -8.06
N ASN A 34 -14.77 -2.62 -7.46
CA ASN A 34 -15.20 -3.27 -6.25
C ASN A 34 -15.32 -2.13 -5.24
N ASP A 35 -16.54 -1.76 -4.87
CA ASP A 35 -16.85 -0.98 -3.67
C ASP A 35 -16.43 -1.79 -2.43
N VAL A 36 -15.14 -2.12 -2.36
CA VAL A 36 -14.53 -2.68 -1.16
C VAL A 36 -14.57 -1.54 -0.17
N ALA A 37 -15.41 -1.70 0.86
CA ALA A 37 -15.47 -0.76 1.96
C ALA A 37 -14.04 -0.45 2.42
N LEU A 38 -13.68 0.83 2.38
CA LEU A 38 -12.37 1.29 2.81
C LEU A 38 -12.12 0.80 4.25
N SER A 39 -10.88 0.43 4.54
CA SER A 39 -10.52 0.07 5.91
C SER A 39 -10.88 1.21 6.88
N PRO A 40 -11.28 0.90 8.12
CA PRO A 40 -11.67 1.93 9.08
C PRO A 40 -10.61 3.00 9.30
N VAL A 41 -9.32 2.62 9.27
CA VAL A 41 -8.20 3.56 9.41
C VAL A 41 -8.10 4.53 8.24
N VAL A 42 -8.29 4.06 7.00
CA VAL A 42 -8.27 4.94 5.82
C VAL A 42 -9.50 5.83 5.80
N THR A 43 -10.66 5.28 6.15
CA THR A 43 -11.90 6.06 6.27
C THR A 43 -11.73 7.18 7.30
N TYR A 44 -11.20 6.86 8.47
CA TYR A 44 -10.91 7.85 9.51
C TYR A 44 -9.91 8.90 9.03
N TRP A 45 -8.76 8.48 8.48
CA TRP A 45 -7.73 9.37 7.93
C TRP A 45 -8.28 10.40 6.94
N LYS A 46 -9.19 9.99 6.04
CA LYS A 46 -9.81 10.88 5.05
C LYS A 46 -10.73 11.96 5.65
N THR A 47 -11.17 11.79 6.90
CA THR A 47 -12.01 12.78 7.60
C THR A 47 -11.21 13.85 8.32
N LEU A 48 -9.91 13.63 8.52
CA LEU A 48 -9.06 14.48 9.36
C LEU A 48 -8.56 15.73 8.62
N THR A 49 -8.43 16.84 9.33
CA THR A 49 -7.61 17.99 8.88
C THR A 49 -6.14 17.62 8.85
N ILE A 50 -5.30 18.50 8.30
CA ILE A 50 -3.84 18.28 8.28
C ILE A 50 -3.31 18.19 9.72
N GLU A 51 -3.69 19.11 10.61
CA GLU A 51 -3.20 19.11 12.01
C GLU A 51 -3.66 17.84 12.76
N GLU A 52 -4.88 17.37 12.49
CA GLU A 52 -5.40 16.13 13.05
C GLU A 52 -4.66 14.89 12.50
N LYS A 53 -4.26 14.90 11.23
CA LYS A 53 -3.42 13.84 10.64
C LYS A 53 -2.03 13.79 11.23
N GLU A 54 -1.42 14.95 11.51
CA GLU A 54 -0.13 15.01 12.20
C GLU A 54 -0.25 14.41 13.61
N THR A 55 -1.31 14.77 14.33
CA THR A 55 -1.61 14.21 15.67
C THR A 55 -1.85 12.70 15.61
N PHE A 56 -2.64 12.24 14.63
CA PHE A 56 -2.88 10.81 14.40
C PHE A 56 -1.58 10.06 14.09
N LEU A 57 -0.76 10.59 13.19
CA LEU A 57 0.51 10.00 12.80
C LEU A 57 1.42 9.85 14.01
N PHE A 58 1.59 10.90 14.81
CA PHE A 58 2.42 10.83 16.02
C PHE A 58 1.88 9.81 17.02
N SER A 59 0.56 9.78 17.23
CA SER A 59 -0.10 8.81 18.11
C SER A 59 0.13 7.37 17.63
N TYR A 60 0.05 7.12 16.32
CA TYR A 60 0.33 5.81 15.74
C TYR A 60 1.77 5.37 15.97
N LEU A 61 2.75 6.25 15.77
CA LEU A 61 4.17 5.96 16.00
C LEU A 61 4.42 5.59 17.46
N VAL A 62 3.90 6.39 18.40
CA VAL A 62 4.02 6.11 19.85
C VAL A 62 3.36 4.78 20.20
N GLN A 63 2.14 4.52 19.70
CA GLN A 63 1.42 3.26 19.96
C GLN A 63 2.24 2.04 19.53
N VAL A 64 2.86 2.07 18.35
CA VAL A 64 3.67 0.95 17.84
C VAL A 64 4.93 0.75 18.69
N TYR A 65 5.60 1.84 19.07
CA TYR A 65 6.78 1.79 19.93
C TYR A 65 6.45 1.19 21.31
N GLU A 66 5.37 1.66 21.95
CA GLU A 66 4.94 1.18 23.26
C GLU A 66 4.51 -0.29 23.18
N THR A 67 3.75 -0.67 22.15
CA THR A 67 3.34 -2.07 21.94
C THR A 67 4.54 -3.00 21.84
N HIS A 68 5.57 -2.65 21.07
CA HIS A 68 6.78 -3.47 20.99
C HIS A 68 7.53 -3.52 22.33
N THR A 69 7.57 -2.40 23.06
CA THR A 69 8.20 -2.34 24.39
C THR A 69 7.49 -3.24 25.41
N GLU A 70 6.16 -3.25 25.39
CA GLU A 70 5.34 -4.14 26.21
C GLU A 70 5.51 -5.61 25.79
N LEU A 71 5.51 -5.93 24.50
CA LEU A 71 5.77 -7.29 24.01
C LEU A 71 7.13 -7.83 24.49
N LYS A 72 8.19 -7.02 24.42
CA LYS A 72 9.51 -7.41 24.97
C LYS A 72 9.47 -7.65 26.47
N LYS A 73 8.72 -6.84 27.21
CA LYS A 73 8.62 -6.94 28.67
C LYS A 73 7.84 -8.18 29.10
N ASP A 74 6.72 -8.46 28.44
CA ASP A 74 5.75 -9.46 28.88
C ASP A 74 6.02 -10.84 28.28
N ILE A 75 6.50 -10.89 27.03
CA ILE A 75 6.71 -12.13 26.26
C ILE A 75 8.20 -12.43 26.06
N GLY A 76 9.06 -11.41 26.08
CA GLY A 76 10.49 -11.55 25.81
C GLY A 76 10.84 -11.47 24.32
N TYR A 77 12.10 -11.76 23.99
CA TYR A 77 12.65 -11.67 22.64
C TYR A 77 12.45 -12.98 21.87
N GLY A 78 11.30 -13.14 21.23
CA GLY A 78 11.05 -14.25 20.32
C GLY A 78 9.61 -14.30 19.81
N GLY A 79 9.38 -15.10 18.76
CA GLY A 79 8.05 -15.34 18.21
C GLY A 79 7.35 -14.05 17.77
N ILE A 80 6.24 -13.72 18.43
CA ILE A 80 5.44 -12.54 18.10
C ILE A 80 6.21 -11.21 18.30
N THR A 81 7.13 -11.15 19.26
CA THR A 81 7.90 -9.92 19.52
C THR A 81 8.83 -9.60 18.36
N GLU A 82 9.54 -10.61 17.85
CA GLU A 82 10.44 -10.47 16.70
C GLU A 82 9.65 -10.18 15.42
N TRP A 83 8.55 -10.92 15.20
CA TRP A 83 7.67 -10.64 14.06
C TRP A 83 7.12 -9.20 14.10
N TYR A 84 6.71 -8.71 15.28
CA TYR A 84 6.20 -7.35 15.43
C TYR A 84 7.31 -6.31 15.19
N TYR A 85 8.54 -6.58 15.59
CA TYR A 85 9.68 -5.74 15.28
C TYR A 85 9.87 -5.62 13.75
N ASP A 86 10.08 -6.75 13.08
CA ASP A 86 10.38 -6.81 11.65
C ASP A 86 9.27 -6.24 10.76
N ASN A 87 8.01 -6.35 11.20
CA ASN A 87 6.85 -5.99 10.38
C ASN A 87 6.21 -4.66 10.77
N ARG A 88 6.56 -4.08 11.93
CA ARG A 88 5.92 -2.85 12.45
C ARG A 88 6.93 -1.92 13.10
N ALA A 89 7.63 -2.38 14.13
CA ALA A 89 8.38 -1.48 14.99
C ALA A 89 9.66 -0.96 14.34
N GLU A 90 10.35 -1.74 13.50
CA GLU A 90 11.61 -1.32 12.86
C GLU A 90 11.45 -0.01 12.07
N LEU A 91 10.40 0.11 11.26
CA LEU A 91 10.08 1.35 10.54
C LEU A 91 9.88 2.53 11.49
N VAL A 92 9.13 2.31 12.57
CA VAL A 92 8.81 3.36 13.56
C VAL A 92 10.05 3.80 14.33
N TYR A 93 10.94 2.87 14.71
CA TYR A 93 12.25 3.21 15.25
C TYR A 93 13.06 4.06 14.26
N GLY A 94 13.10 3.65 12.98
CA GLY A 94 13.76 4.42 11.93
C GLY A 94 13.20 5.84 11.77
N ILE A 95 11.89 6.02 11.88
CA ILE A 95 11.26 7.34 11.84
C ILE A 95 11.64 8.17 13.07
N PHE A 96 11.61 7.60 14.28
CA PHE A 96 12.01 8.31 15.50
C PHE A 96 13.49 8.73 15.48
N ASP A 97 14.38 7.88 14.97
CA ASP A 97 15.80 8.20 14.83
C ASP A 97 16.06 9.38 13.88
N HIS A 98 15.16 9.58 12.91
CA HIS A 98 15.23 10.67 11.94
C HIS A 98 14.22 11.78 12.22
N LEU A 99 13.53 11.79 13.36
CA LEU A 99 12.42 12.72 13.62
C LEU A 99 12.84 14.20 13.51
N ASN A 100 14.10 14.52 13.88
CA ASN A 100 14.67 15.87 13.75
C ASN A 100 14.95 16.29 12.29
N GLN A 101 14.92 15.35 11.35
CA GLN A 101 15.16 15.53 9.92
C GLN A 101 13.88 15.25 9.11
N VAL A 102 12.89 14.65 9.74
CA VAL A 102 11.62 14.24 9.16
C VAL A 102 10.56 15.28 9.54
N ASP A 103 10.18 16.08 8.55
CA ASP A 103 9.01 16.94 8.62
C ASP A 103 7.71 16.09 8.61
N ILE A 104 7.04 16.00 9.76
CA ILE A 104 5.77 15.27 9.96
C ILE A 104 4.70 15.76 8.99
N TYR A 105 4.67 17.05 8.68
CA TYR A 105 3.74 17.62 7.71
C TYR A 105 4.00 17.05 6.30
N GLN A 106 5.25 16.81 5.91
CA GLN A 106 5.57 16.17 4.64
C GLN A 106 5.20 14.69 4.62
N MET A 107 5.39 13.98 5.74
CA MET A 107 4.91 12.59 5.84
C MET A 107 3.40 12.51 5.61
N VAL A 108 2.62 13.39 6.25
CA VAL A 108 1.16 13.47 6.06
C VAL A 108 0.81 13.67 4.60
N LYS A 109 1.50 14.56 3.88
CA LYS A 109 1.28 14.75 2.43
C LYS A 109 1.57 13.51 1.61
N TRP A 110 2.65 12.78 1.91
CA TRP A 110 2.96 11.55 1.17
C TRP A 110 1.97 10.42 1.47
N VAL A 111 1.43 10.36 2.69
CA VAL A 111 0.34 9.44 3.01
C VAL A 111 -0.94 9.81 2.26
N ASP A 112 -1.26 11.10 2.15
CA ASP A 112 -2.39 11.57 1.34
C ASP A 112 -2.20 11.23 -0.15
N GLU A 113 -1.00 11.46 -0.69
CA GLU A 113 -0.64 11.09 -2.06
C GLU A 113 -0.81 9.59 -2.29
N PHE A 114 -0.30 8.75 -1.37
CA PHE A 114 -0.44 7.30 -1.44
C PHE A 114 -1.91 6.89 -1.56
N TYR A 115 -2.81 7.41 -0.73
CA TYR A 115 -4.23 7.06 -0.76
C TYR A 115 -5.05 7.74 -1.87
N ALA A 116 -4.48 8.71 -2.58
CA ALA A 116 -5.12 9.34 -3.74
C ALA A 116 -5.14 8.40 -4.96
N HIS A 117 -4.23 7.42 -5.02
CA HIS A 117 -4.19 6.42 -6.09
C HIS A 117 -5.16 5.28 -5.79
N GLY A 118 -6.09 5.01 -6.73
CA GLY A 118 -7.19 4.06 -6.54
C GLY A 118 -6.75 2.64 -6.16
N GLU A 119 -5.59 2.19 -6.64
CA GLU A 119 -4.99 0.89 -6.30
C GLU A 119 -4.50 0.77 -4.85
N TYR A 120 -4.21 1.91 -4.21
CA TYR A 120 -3.72 1.98 -2.83
C TYR A 120 -4.79 2.41 -1.83
N ALA A 121 -5.98 2.79 -2.30
CA ALA A 121 -7.05 3.33 -1.49
C ALA A 121 -7.48 2.42 -0.32
N ASN A 122 -7.24 1.11 -0.40
CA ASN A 122 -7.58 0.16 0.68
C ASN A 122 -6.37 -0.57 1.29
N LYS A 123 -5.16 -0.04 1.09
CA LYS A 123 -3.96 -0.62 1.68
C LYS A 123 -3.86 -0.30 3.18
N PRO A 124 -3.21 -1.15 3.99
CA PRO A 124 -2.96 -0.89 5.40
C PRO A 124 -2.17 0.40 5.64
N PHE A 125 -2.47 1.11 6.72
CA PHE A 125 -1.77 2.35 7.09
C PHE A 125 -0.25 2.21 7.20
N PHE A 126 0.23 1.05 7.67
CA PHE A 126 1.66 0.78 7.74
C PHE A 126 2.36 0.85 6.36
N GLU A 127 1.71 0.41 5.29
CA GLU A 127 2.29 0.49 3.93
C GLU A 127 2.36 1.94 3.45
N ALA A 128 1.33 2.75 3.74
CA ALA A 128 1.33 4.18 3.43
C ALA A 128 2.41 4.94 4.21
N LEU A 129 2.63 4.56 5.48
CA LEU A 129 3.67 5.13 6.32
C LEU A 129 5.06 4.78 5.80
N GLU A 130 5.27 3.52 5.39
CA GLU A 130 6.52 3.07 4.79
C GLU A 130 6.81 3.84 3.50
N PHE A 131 5.81 3.98 2.62
CA PHE A 131 5.90 4.80 1.42
C PHE A 131 6.32 6.24 1.75
N ALA A 132 5.63 6.89 2.70
CA ALA A 132 5.91 8.27 3.06
C ALA A 132 7.33 8.48 3.59
N PHE A 133 7.80 7.60 4.47
CA PHE A 133 9.15 7.67 5.02
C PHE A 133 10.22 7.47 3.94
N ARG A 134 10.02 6.51 3.04
CA ARG A 134 10.92 6.25 1.92
C ARG A 134 11.02 7.44 0.97
N PHE A 135 9.88 8.02 0.58
CA PHE A 135 9.83 9.18 -0.32
C PHE A 135 10.45 10.43 0.31
N GLN A 136 10.35 10.57 1.63
CA GLN A 136 11.00 11.68 2.32
C GLN A 136 12.53 11.56 2.31
N GLN A 137 13.07 10.34 2.46
CA GLN A 137 14.52 10.10 2.41
C GLN A 137 15.10 10.06 0.98
N ALA A 138 14.27 9.84 -0.04
CA ALA A 138 14.70 9.82 -1.43
C ALA A 138 15.27 11.17 -1.89
N ALA A 139 16.42 11.14 -2.57
CA ALA A 139 17.04 12.34 -3.13
C ALA A 139 16.17 12.91 -4.27
N GLY A 140 16.08 14.24 -4.35
CA GLY A 140 15.26 14.93 -5.36
C GLY A 140 14.22 15.88 -4.76
N SER A 141 13.84 16.87 -5.55
CA SER A 141 12.86 17.92 -5.21
C SER A 141 11.48 17.65 -5.80
N THR A 142 11.40 16.78 -6.81
CA THR A 142 10.15 16.42 -7.50
C THR A 142 9.77 14.95 -7.28
N LEU A 143 8.48 14.64 -7.49
CA LEU A 143 7.91 13.29 -7.31
C LEU A 143 8.58 12.25 -8.22
N LEU A 144 8.95 12.66 -9.45
CA LEU A 144 9.65 11.82 -10.42
C LEU A 144 11.09 11.50 -9.97
N GLU A 145 11.85 12.51 -9.55
CA GLU A 145 13.23 12.33 -9.06
C GLU A 145 13.28 11.39 -7.85
N LYS A 146 12.32 11.53 -6.94
CA LYS A 146 12.20 10.66 -5.76
C LYS A 146 11.80 9.23 -6.13
N PHE A 147 10.92 9.06 -7.10
CA PHE A 147 10.53 7.73 -7.59
C PHE A 147 11.71 7.00 -8.25
N GLU A 148 12.51 7.70 -9.05
CA GLU A 148 13.73 7.16 -9.66
C GLU A 148 14.73 6.71 -8.59
N ASP A 149 15.03 7.53 -7.58
CA ASP A 149 15.97 7.16 -6.51
C ASP A 149 15.54 5.90 -5.74
N LEU A 150 14.22 5.74 -5.50
CA LEU A 150 13.66 4.61 -4.76
C LEU A 150 13.73 3.28 -5.51
N GLN A 151 13.71 3.28 -6.85
CA GLN A 151 13.87 2.04 -7.61
C GLN A 151 15.27 1.43 -7.47
N PHE A 152 16.28 2.24 -7.12
CA PHE A 152 17.68 1.82 -7.14
C PHE A 152 18.29 1.50 -5.77
N LYS A 153 17.56 1.72 -4.65
CA LYS A 153 18.11 1.52 -3.29
C LYS A 153 17.32 0.49 -2.47
N LYS A 154 18.01 -0.57 -2.03
CA LYS A 154 17.57 -1.39 -0.87
C LYS A 154 17.99 -0.69 0.41
N ILE A 155 17.04 -0.47 1.30
CA ILE A 155 17.26 0.19 2.59
C ILE A 155 18.01 -0.79 3.49
N LYS A 156 19.10 -0.31 4.08
CA LYS A 156 19.75 -0.97 5.22
C LYS A 156 19.68 -0.01 6.41
N PRO A 157 19.40 -0.50 7.63
CA PRO A 157 19.56 0.32 8.82
C PRO A 157 21.00 0.82 8.92
N LYS A 158 21.21 1.97 9.55
CA LYS A 158 22.58 2.40 9.91
C LYS A 158 23.14 1.38 10.88
N ASP A 159 24.27 0.79 10.51
CA ASP A 159 25.10 0.05 11.46
C ASP A 159 25.51 1.03 12.58
N ASN A 160 25.12 0.71 13.82
CA ASN A 160 25.67 1.36 15.02
C ASN A 160 27.07 0.80 15.31
#